data_AF-A0A9X8QIT7-F1
#
_entry.id   AF-A0A9X8QIT7-F1
#
_cell.length_a   1.000
_cell.length_b   1.000
_cell.length_c   1.000
_cell.angle_alpha   90.00
_cell.angle_beta   90.00
_cell.angle_gamma   90.00
#
_symmetry.space_group_name_H-M   'P 1'
#
loop_
_entity.id
_entity.type
_entity.pdbx_description
1 polymer ?
#
loop_
_entity_poly.entity_id
_entity_poly.type
_entity_poly.pdbx_seq_one_letter_code
_entity_poly.pdbx_strand_id
1 'polypeptide(L)'
;MKNWVANTKLNTLLDDGSRNLNGEQVRRLLIEYCERYQEIYPFEILEKPLAYLTQHIYSDKSYEIAHTELSIAATEYCISLNEVAEALLELIDTKHPTMAQAKKVINHIFEAYSCNESPEEFIEREDAYLCEKLSSITG
;
A
#
# COMPACT_ATOMS: atom_id res chain seq x y z
N MET A 1 11.62 -10.37 1.18
CA MET A 1 11.29 -9.22 0.32
C MET A 1 12.54 -8.50 -0.07
N LYS A 2 12.67 -8.15 -1.35
CA LYS A 2 13.71 -7.20 -1.77
C LYS A 2 13.31 -5.80 -1.32
N ASN A 3 14.28 -4.93 -1.05
CA ASN A 3 14.00 -3.52 -0.82
C ASN A 3 14.04 -2.79 -2.16
N TRP A 4 12.90 -2.77 -2.84
CA TRP A 4 12.74 -2.13 -4.15
C TRP A 4 12.80 -0.62 -4.06
N VAL A 5 12.39 -0.06 -2.92
CA VAL A 5 12.32 1.39 -2.72
C VAL A 5 13.71 2.00 -2.56
N ALA A 6 14.72 1.27 -2.06
CA ALA A 6 16.03 1.81 -1.67
C ALA A 6 16.70 2.78 -2.69
N ASN A 7 16.57 2.52 -3.98
CA ASN A 7 17.23 3.29 -5.05
C ASN A 7 16.29 4.24 -5.82
N THR A 8 15.09 4.50 -5.30
CA THR A 8 14.09 5.35 -5.95
C THR A 8 14.13 6.80 -5.44
N LYS A 9 13.57 7.74 -6.21
CA LYS A 9 13.43 9.13 -5.75
C LYS A 9 12.49 9.21 -4.55
N LEU A 10 11.48 8.36 -4.53
CA LEU A 10 10.53 8.18 -3.45
C LEU A 10 11.22 7.89 -2.11
N ASN A 11 12.28 7.07 -2.09
CA ASN A 11 13.00 6.78 -0.85
C ASN A 11 13.57 8.05 -0.20
N THR A 12 14.18 8.90 -1.04
CA THR A 12 14.73 10.19 -0.63
C THR A 12 13.62 11.13 -0.14
N LEU A 13 12.49 11.16 -0.86
CA LEU A 13 11.35 12.00 -0.52
C LEU A 13 10.72 11.61 0.82
N LEU A 14 10.64 10.31 1.12
CA LEU A 14 10.13 9.79 2.38
C LEU A 14 11.15 9.87 3.54
N ASP A 15 12.45 9.95 3.26
CA ASP A 15 13.50 10.19 4.28
C ASP A 15 13.67 11.66 4.63
N ASP A 16 13.12 12.58 3.82
CA ASP A 16 13.15 14.02 4.09
C ASP A 16 12.21 14.35 5.26
N GLY A 17 12.71 14.13 6.47
CA GLY A 17 12.01 14.38 7.73
C GLY A 17 11.69 15.85 8.01
N SER A 18 12.01 16.76 7.08
CA SER A 18 11.56 18.16 7.12
C SER A 18 10.13 18.35 6.61
N ARG A 19 9.60 17.38 5.84
CA ARG A 19 8.22 17.41 5.36
C ARG A 19 7.27 16.99 6.50
N ASN A 20 6.45 17.93 6.96
CA ASN A 20 5.29 17.63 7.82
C ASN A 20 4.19 16.96 6.97
N LEU A 21 4.40 15.71 6.57
CA LEU A 21 3.37 14.96 5.86
C LEU A 21 2.24 14.60 6.84
N ASN A 22 1.01 14.90 6.46
CA ASN A 22 -0.16 14.49 7.21
C ASN A 22 -0.34 12.97 7.09
N GLY A 23 -0.15 12.25 8.20
CA GLY A 23 -0.25 10.79 8.23
C GLY A 23 -1.58 10.23 7.76
N GLU A 24 -2.71 10.93 7.98
CA GLU A 24 -4.02 10.49 7.49
C GLU A 24 -4.10 10.59 5.96
N GLN A 25 -3.57 11.68 5.38
CA GLN A 25 -3.50 11.83 3.92
C GLN A 25 -2.55 10.81 3.29
N VAL A 26 -1.41 10.54 3.93
CA VAL A 26 -0.48 9.48 3.49
C VAL A 26 -1.17 8.12 3.54
N ARG A 27 -1.89 7.79 4.63
CA ARG A 27 -2.65 6.56 4.72
C ARG A 27 -3.68 6.43 3.60
N ARG A 28 -4.44 7.48 3.34
CA ARG A 28 -5.44 7.48 2.25
C ARG A 28 -4.76 7.24 0.89
N LEU A 29 -3.66 7.93 0.61
CA LEU A 29 -2.89 7.71 -0.62
C LEU A 29 -2.41 6.27 -0.75
N LEU A 30 -1.91 5.66 0.33
CA LEU A 30 -1.46 4.26 0.30
C LEU A 30 -2.61 3.28 0.08
N ILE A 31 -3.80 3.56 0.58
CA ILE A 31 -5.01 2.75 0.30
C ILE A 31 -5.40 2.90 -1.18
N GLU A 32 -5.47 4.12 -1.70
CA GLU A 32 -5.73 4.39 -3.13
C GLU A 32 -4.69 3.70 -4.02
N TYR A 33 -3.45 3.59 -3.55
CA TYR A 33 -2.39 2.89 -4.25
C TYR A 33 -2.60 1.38 -4.32
N CYS A 34 -3.08 0.77 -3.23
CA CYS A 34 -3.47 -0.63 -3.22
C CYS A 34 -4.69 -0.89 -4.13
N GLU A 35 -5.68 0.01 -4.13
CA GLU A 35 -6.83 -0.06 -5.04
C GLU A 35 -6.39 -0.02 -6.51
N ARG A 36 -5.47 0.89 -6.85
CA ARG A 36 -4.90 0.97 -8.21
C ARG A 36 -4.23 -0.34 -8.63
N TYR A 37 -3.48 -1.00 -7.74
CA TYR A 37 -2.93 -2.32 -8.04
C TYR A 37 -4.04 -3.34 -8.31
N GLN A 38 -5.04 -3.38 -7.43
CA GLN A 38 -6.19 -4.29 -7.52
C GLN A 38 -7.02 -4.07 -8.81
N GLU A 39 -7.13 -2.85 -9.32
CA GLU A 39 -7.78 -2.56 -10.61
C GLU A 39 -7.06 -3.20 -11.80
N ILE A 40 -5.74 -3.36 -11.71
CA ILE A 40 -4.91 -3.96 -12.76
C ILE A 40 -4.85 -5.48 -12.59
N TYR A 41 -4.71 -5.94 -11.34
CA TYR A 41 -4.54 -7.35 -10.95
C TYR A 41 -5.56 -7.73 -9.87
N PRO A 42 -6.81 -8.08 -10.26
CA PRO A 42 -7.89 -8.24 -9.31
C PRO A 42 -7.81 -9.56 -8.52
N PHE A 43 -8.01 -9.45 -7.21
CA PHE A 43 -8.24 -10.55 -6.28
C PHE A 43 -9.57 -10.39 -5.54
N GLU A 44 -10.53 -11.29 -5.75
CA GLU A 44 -11.87 -11.20 -5.15
C GLU A 44 -11.83 -11.09 -3.61
N ILE A 45 -10.88 -11.76 -2.95
CA ILE A 45 -10.73 -11.74 -1.48
C ILE A 45 -10.35 -10.35 -0.93
N LEU A 46 -9.86 -9.43 -1.76
CA LEU A 46 -9.48 -8.07 -1.34
C LEU A 46 -10.62 -7.05 -1.47
N GLU A 47 -11.76 -7.41 -2.08
CA GLU A 47 -12.86 -6.47 -2.30
C GLU A 47 -13.44 -5.91 -1.00
N LYS A 48 -13.76 -6.76 -0.01
CA LYS A 48 -14.33 -6.29 1.26
C LYS A 48 -13.31 -5.56 2.14
N PRO A 49 -12.05 -6.02 2.26
CA PRO A 49 -11.03 -5.27 2.97
C PRO A 49 -10.83 -3.85 2.42
N LEU A 50 -10.76 -3.69 1.10
CA LEU A 50 -10.64 -2.38 0.46
C LEU A 50 -11.89 -1.52 0.70
N ALA A 51 -13.09 -2.10 0.56
CA ALA A 51 -14.34 -1.39 0.87
C ALA A 51 -14.40 -0.90 2.32
N TYR A 52 -13.92 -1.70 3.28
CA TYR A 52 -13.82 -1.29 4.68
C TYR A 52 -12.88 -0.09 4.85
N LEU A 53 -11.72 -0.13 4.20
CA LEU A 53 -10.69 0.91 4.30
C LEU A 53 -11.10 2.23 3.65
N THR A 54 -11.96 2.22 2.62
CA THR A 54 -12.34 3.42 1.86
C THR A 54 -13.70 4.01 2.20
N GLN A 55 -14.69 3.21 2.58
CA GLN A 55 -16.08 3.70 2.71
C GLN A 55 -16.38 4.41 4.03
N HIS A 56 -15.42 4.51 4.95
CA HIS A 56 -15.59 5.13 6.29
C HIS A 56 -16.76 4.54 7.12
N ILE A 57 -17.25 3.34 6.78
CA ILE A 57 -18.30 2.63 7.53
C ILE A 57 -17.61 1.73 8.57
N TYR A 58 -17.30 2.32 9.71
CA TYR A 58 -16.60 1.65 10.79
C TYR A 58 -17.59 0.88 11.67
N SER A 59 -17.49 -0.45 11.66
CA SER A 59 -18.08 -1.32 12.68
C SER A 59 -17.06 -2.39 13.07
N ASP A 60 -17.07 -2.82 14.34
CA ASP A 60 -16.16 -3.88 14.82
C ASP A 60 -16.28 -5.14 13.97
N LYS A 61 -17.51 -5.51 13.59
CA LYS A 61 -17.78 -6.64 12.71
C LYS A 61 -17.15 -6.46 11.31
N SER A 62 -17.22 -5.26 10.75
CA SER A 62 -16.61 -4.99 9.43
C SER A 62 -15.09 -5.05 9.50
N TYR A 63 -14.50 -4.56 10.59
CA TYR A 63 -13.06 -4.67 10.86
C TYR A 63 -12.63 -6.14 10.98
N GLU A 64 -13.32 -6.93 11.80
CA GLU A 64 -13.00 -8.36 11.99
C GLU A 64 -13.06 -9.14 10.67
N ILE A 65 -14.09 -8.88 9.84
CA ILE A 65 -14.22 -9.50 8.52
C ILE A 65 -13.04 -9.11 7.63
N ALA A 66 -12.76 -7.81 7.50
CA ALA A 66 -11.68 -7.32 6.66
C ALA A 66 -10.32 -7.87 7.09
N HIS A 67 -10.01 -7.80 8.39
CA HIS A 67 -8.76 -8.31 8.95
C HIS A 67 -8.63 -9.83 8.74
N THR A 68 -9.72 -10.60 8.91
CA THR A 68 -9.71 -12.06 8.69
C THR A 68 -9.44 -12.40 7.22
N GLU A 69 -10.12 -11.74 6.29
CA GLU A 69 -9.91 -11.99 4.84
C GLU A 69 -8.48 -11.63 4.42
N LEU A 70 -7.93 -10.53 4.92
CA LEU A 70 -6.53 -10.18 4.68
C LEU A 70 -5.56 -11.19 5.29
N SER A 71 -5.82 -11.68 6.49
CA SER A 71 -4.97 -12.69 7.15
C SER A 71 -4.94 -14.00 6.37
N ILE A 72 -6.08 -14.40 5.78
CA ILE A 72 -6.15 -15.57 4.89
C ILE A 72 -5.34 -15.29 3.63
N ALA A 73 -5.61 -14.18 2.94
CA ALA A 73 -4.93 -13.77 1.71
C ALA A 73 -3.40 -13.71 1.86
N ALA A 74 -2.89 -13.23 2.99
CA ALA A 74 -1.46 -13.16 3.30
C ALA A 74 -0.76 -14.53 3.34
N THR A 75 -1.52 -15.63 3.46
CA THR A 75 -1.01 -17.00 3.57
C THR A 75 -1.33 -17.89 2.38
N GLU A 76 -1.98 -17.34 1.35
CA GLU A 76 -2.33 -18.07 0.13
C GLU A 76 -1.08 -18.46 -0.68
N TYR A 77 -1.25 -19.39 -1.62
CA TYR A 77 -0.17 -19.78 -2.54
C TYR A 77 -0.08 -18.82 -3.74
N CYS A 78 -0.07 -17.50 -3.49
CA CYS A 78 -0.02 -16.47 -4.51
C CYS A 78 0.76 -15.24 -4.02
N ILE A 79 2.05 -15.15 -4.34
CA ILE A 79 2.94 -14.12 -3.77
C ILE A 79 2.39 -12.70 -3.93
N SER A 80 1.92 -12.32 -5.12
CA SER A 80 1.34 -10.99 -5.35
C SER A 80 0.14 -10.69 -4.47
N LEU A 81 -0.75 -11.65 -4.27
CA LEU A 81 -1.87 -11.53 -3.32
C LEU A 81 -1.35 -11.34 -1.89
N ASN A 82 -0.40 -12.17 -1.47
CA ASN A 82 0.12 -12.13 -0.11
C ASN A 82 0.74 -10.76 0.20
N GLU A 83 1.49 -10.20 -0.74
CA GLU A 83 2.15 -8.90 -0.60
C GLU A 83 1.12 -7.75 -0.50
N VAL A 84 0.09 -7.72 -1.35
CA VAL A 84 -0.97 -6.69 -1.24
C VAL A 84 -1.76 -6.86 0.06
N ALA A 85 -2.00 -8.10 0.50
CA ALA A 85 -2.70 -8.36 1.76
C ALA A 85 -1.91 -7.84 2.97
N GLU A 86 -0.60 -8.08 3.01
CA GLU A 86 0.31 -7.56 4.06
C GLU A 86 0.35 -6.03 4.06
N ALA A 87 0.36 -5.39 2.88
CA ALA A 87 0.27 -3.94 2.74
C ALA A 87 -1.03 -3.40 3.37
N LEU A 88 -2.16 -4.05 3.09
CA LEU A 88 -3.48 -3.66 3.61
C LEU A 88 -3.62 -3.93 5.11
N LEU A 89 -3.01 -4.99 5.66
CA LEU A 89 -2.95 -5.25 7.10
C LEU A 89 -2.21 -4.13 7.83
N GLU A 90 -1.07 -3.68 7.30
CA GLU A 90 -0.36 -2.54 7.92
C GLU A 90 -1.25 -1.28 7.98
N LEU A 91 -2.05 -1.05 6.93
CA LEU A 91 -2.94 0.12 6.83
C LEU A 91 -4.22 -0.02 7.65
N ILE A 92 -4.75 -1.24 7.85
CA ILE A 92 -5.96 -1.47 8.64
C ILE A 92 -5.73 -1.18 10.11
N ASP A 93 -4.54 -1.50 10.62
CA ASP A 93 -4.18 -1.32 12.03
C ASP A 93 -3.54 0.05 12.31
N THR A 94 -3.06 0.74 11.28
CA THR A 94 -2.33 2.00 11.44
C THR A 94 -3.11 3.20 10.91
N LYS A 95 -3.62 4.04 11.81
CA LYS A 95 -4.32 5.28 11.43
C LYS A 95 -3.38 6.38 10.89
N HIS A 96 -2.17 6.47 11.42
CA HIS A 96 -1.17 7.47 11.02
C HIS A 96 0.18 6.79 10.78
N PRO A 97 0.44 6.27 9.56
CA PRO A 97 1.66 5.57 9.26
C PRO A 97 2.88 6.47 9.43
N THR A 98 3.91 5.94 10.07
CA THR A 98 5.26 6.50 10.02
C THR A 98 5.83 6.38 8.61
N MET A 99 6.88 7.13 8.29
CA MET A 99 7.55 7.01 6.99
C MET A 99 8.13 5.61 6.77
N ALA A 100 8.59 4.95 7.83
CA ALA A 100 9.04 3.56 7.76
C ALA A 100 7.90 2.61 7.37
N GLN A 101 6.71 2.78 7.94
CA GLN A 101 5.52 2.00 7.59
C GLN A 101 5.05 2.31 6.16
N ALA A 102 5.05 3.57 5.75
CA ALA A 102 4.73 3.95 4.37
C ALA A 102 5.69 3.28 3.36
N LYS A 103 7.00 3.28 3.63
CA LYS A 103 7.99 2.56 2.82
C LYS A 103 7.74 1.06 2.78
N LYS A 104 7.40 0.46 3.93
CA LYS A 104 7.05 -0.96 4.02
C LYS A 104 5.86 -1.30 3.12
N VAL A 105 4.77 -0.56 3.24
CA VAL A 105 3.55 -0.71 2.41
C VAL A 105 3.88 -0.59 0.92
N ILE A 106 4.61 0.45 0.51
CA ILE A 106 4.98 0.63 -0.90
C ILE A 106 5.84 -0.54 -1.39
N ASN A 107 6.78 -1.00 -0.57
CA ASN A 107 7.67 -2.09 -0.93
C ASN A 107 6.93 -3.42 -1.14
N HIS A 108 5.88 -3.68 -0.35
CA HIS A 108 4.97 -4.80 -0.57
C HIS A 108 4.31 -4.71 -1.95
N ILE A 109 3.75 -3.55 -2.31
CA ILE A 109 3.10 -3.38 -3.61
C ILE A 109 4.11 -3.48 -4.78
N PHE A 110 5.35 -3.01 -4.60
CA PHE A 110 6.41 -3.18 -5.60
C PHE A 110 6.81 -4.66 -5.77
N GLU A 111 6.88 -5.42 -4.68
CA GLU A 111 7.09 -6.87 -4.76
C GLU A 111 5.92 -7.56 -5.49
N ALA A 112 4.67 -7.13 -5.23
CA ALA A 112 3.50 -7.62 -5.94
C ALA A 112 3.53 -7.30 -7.45
N TYR A 113 3.98 -6.11 -7.85
CA TYR A 113 4.20 -5.76 -9.26
C TYR A 113 5.28 -6.64 -9.91
N SER A 114 6.35 -6.95 -9.17
CA SER A 114 7.46 -7.77 -9.68
C SER A 114 7.07 -9.22 -10.03
N CYS A 115 5.90 -9.67 -9.58
CA CYS A 115 5.31 -10.96 -9.99
C CYS A 115 4.69 -10.92 -11.39
N ASN A 116 4.35 -9.73 -11.91
CA ASN A 116 3.63 -9.54 -13.16
C ASN A 116 4.41 -8.74 -14.21
N GLU A 117 5.30 -7.83 -13.78
CA GLU A 117 6.04 -6.89 -14.61
C GLU A 117 7.54 -6.97 -14.29
N SER A 118 8.39 -6.65 -15.26
CA SER A 118 9.82 -6.50 -15.00
C SER A 118 10.10 -5.25 -14.12
N PRO A 119 11.15 -5.26 -13.29
CA PRO A 119 11.52 -4.10 -12.47
C PRO A 119 11.63 -2.79 -13.26
N GLU A 120 12.15 -2.87 -14.48
CA GLU A 120 12.34 -1.72 -15.36
C GLU A 120 11.00 -1.12 -15.82
N GLU A 121 9.94 -1.93 -15.94
CA GLU A 121 8.61 -1.48 -16.37
C GLU A 121 7.84 -0.78 -15.25
N PHE A 122 7.83 -1.34 -14.04
CA PHE A 122 7.01 -0.79 -12.96
C PHE A 122 7.76 0.24 -12.11
N ILE A 123 9.06 0.08 -11.82
CA ILE A 123 9.73 0.96 -10.84
C ILE A 123 9.69 2.43 -11.28
N GLU A 124 9.99 2.73 -12.55
CA GLU A 124 9.98 4.11 -13.04
C GLU A 124 8.57 4.71 -12.99
N ARG A 125 7.56 3.95 -13.44
CA ARG A 125 6.15 4.36 -13.47
C ARG A 125 5.62 4.65 -12.07
N GLU A 126 5.86 3.72 -11.15
CA GLU A 126 5.33 3.78 -9.79
C GLU A 126 6.09 4.79 -8.91
N ASP A 127 7.42 4.91 -9.06
CA ASP A 127 8.23 5.94 -8.40
C ASP A 127 7.75 7.35 -8.79
N ALA A 128 7.53 7.58 -10.08
CA ALA A 128 7.04 8.87 -10.58
C ALA A 128 5.65 9.21 -10.03
N TYR A 129 4.71 8.25 -10.10
CA TYR A 129 3.35 8.42 -9.59
C TYR A 129 3.34 8.76 -8.08
N LEU A 130 4.04 7.98 -7.26
CA LEU A 130 4.07 8.17 -5.82
C LEU A 130 4.77 9.47 -5.42
N CYS A 131 5.85 9.85 -6.12
CA CYS A 131 6.52 11.14 -5.90
C CYS A 131 5.61 12.34 -6.17
N GLU A 132 4.82 12.29 -7.25
CA GLU A 132 3.85 13.33 -7.59
C GLU A 132 2.78 13.44 -6.49
N LYS A 133 2.18 12.30 -6.11
CA LYS A 133 1.12 12.25 -5.12
C LYS A 133 1.58 12.67 -3.72
N LEU A 134 2.74 12.20 -3.26
CA LEU A 134 3.25 12.61 -1.94
C LEU A 134 3.67 14.07 -1.90
N SER A 135 4.07 14.66 -3.03
CA SER A 135 4.42 16.08 -3.09
C SER A 135 3.19 17.00 -3.07
N SER A 136 2.00 16.50 -3.39
CA SER A 136 0.75 17.25 -3.28
C SER A 136 0.10 17.17 -1.89
N ILE A 137 0.57 16.26 -1.04
CA ILE A 137 0.17 16.20 0.37
C ILE A 137 0.85 17.35 1.13
N THR A 138 0.09 18.41 1.38
CA THR A 138 0.51 19.54 2.22
C THR A 138 0.15 19.28 3.68
N GLY A 139 1.10 19.50 4.59
CA GLY A 139 0.85 19.55 6.03
C GLY A 139 0.06 20.77 6.47
#